data_AF-A0A644UF85-F1
#
_entry.id   AF-A0A644UF85-F1
#
_cell.length_a   1.000
_cell.length_b   1.000
_cell.length_c   1.000
_cell.angle_alpha   90.00
_cell.angle_beta   90.00
_cell.angle_gamma   90.00
#
_symmetry.space_group_name_H-M   'P 1'
#
loop_
_entity.id
_entity.type
_entity.pdbx_description
1 polymer ?
#
loop_
_entity_poly.entity_id
_entity_poly.type
_entity_poly.pdbx_seq_one_letter_code
_entity_poly.pdbx_strand_id
1 'polypeptide(L)' 'MIVHKYFKLKGIEPGRVVTRQFGVLDFREKIPLPVLKQLYSSGFPYLELTNEGAKRLAPKSENNS' A
#
# COMPACT_ATOMS: atom_id res chain seq x y z
N MET A 1 -5.88 5.95 7.77
CA MET A 1 -4.80 6.98 7.68
C MET A 1 -4.23 7.00 6.27
N ILE A 2 -4.06 8.18 5.64
CA ILE A 2 -3.37 8.26 4.33
C ILE A 2 -1.84 8.24 4.58
N VAL A 3 -1.14 7.28 3.98
CA VAL A 3 0.34 7.14 4.11
C VAL A 3 1.07 7.60 2.85
N HIS A 4 0.36 7.59 1.71
CA HIS A 4 0.79 8.19 0.46
C HIS A 4 -0.45 8.63 -0.30
N LYS A 5 -0.30 9.53 -1.27
CA LYS A 5 -1.40 9.95 -2.18
C LYS A 5 -2.21 8.78 -2.77
N TYR A 6 -1.57 7.61 -2.92
CA TYR A 6 -2.13 6.41 -3.55
C TYR A 6 -2.51 5.31 -2.56
N PHE A 7 -2.04 5.37 -1.31
CA PHE A 7 -2.20 4.28 -0.35
C PHE A 7 -2.64 4.78 1.02
N LYS A 8 -3.49 4.01 1.67
CA LYS A 8 -3.97 4.25 3.04
C LYS A 8 -3.84 2.97 3.87
N LEU A 9 -3.62 3.15 5.16
CA LEU A 9 -3.75 2.06 6.12
C LEU A 9 -5.21 1.84 6.50
N LYS A 10 -5.58 0.57 6.64
CA LYS A 10 -6.89 0.10 7.13
C LYS A 10 -6.70 -0.79 8.36
N GLY A 11 -7.65 -0.69 9.28
CA GLY A 11 -7.76 -1.61 10.42
C GLY A 11 -6.63 -1.50 11.46
N ILE A 12 -5.61 -0.67 11.23
CA ILE A 12 -4.52 -0.41 12.17
C ILE A 12 -4.22 1.08 12.23
N GLU A 13 -3.69 1.49 13.37
CA GLU A 13 -3.06 2.78 13.56
C GLU A 13 -1.66 2.82 12.91
N PRO A 14 -1.18 4.00 12.49
CA PRO A 14 0.18 4.16 11.99
C PRO A 14 1.21 3.78 13.06
N GLY A 15 2.16 2.94 12.71
CA GLY A 15 3.22 2.56 13.62
C GLY A 15 4.21 1.63 12.99
N ARG A 16 5.03 1.00 13.83
CA ARG A 16 5.99 0.00 13.40
C ARG A 16 5.27 -1.31 13.10
N VAL A 17 5.40 -1.79 11.88
CA VAL A 17 4.87 -3.09 11.45
C VAL A 17 6.00 -3.94 10.92
N VAL A 18 6.06 -5.18 11.41
CA VAL A 18 7.01 -6.18 10.90
C VAL A 18 6.42 -6.81 9.64
N THR A 19 7.20 -6.75 8.56
CA THR A 19 6.87 -7.32 7.25
C THR A 19 7.93 -8.35 6.87
N ARG A 20 7.53 -9.42 6.18
CA ARG A 20 8.47 -10.45 5.74
C ARG A 20 9.46 -9.95 4.70
N GLN A 21 9.05 -8.97 3.89
CA GLN A 21 9.81 -8.50 2.73
C GLN A 21 10.78 -7.36 3.05
N PHE A 22 10.43 -6.48 3.98
CA PHE A 22 11.20 -5.26 4.26
C PHE A 22 11.63 -5.14 5.73
N GLY A 23 11.42 -6.19 6.54
CA GLY A 23 11.65 -6.12 7.96
C GLY A 23 10.68 -5.15 8.63
N VAL A 24 11.18 -4.25 9.48
CA VAL A 24 10.35 -3.28 10.21
C VAL A 24 10.14 -2.03 9.37
N LEU A 25 8.87 -1.71 9.09
CA LEU A 25 8.47 -0.45 8.46
C LEU A 25 7.75 0.41 9.49
N ASP A 26 8.12 1.69 9.60
CA ASP A 26 7.39 2.67 10.42
C ASP A 26 6.44 3.48 9.54
N PHE A 27 5.15 3.20 9.62
CA PHE A 27 4.12 3.89 8.83
C PHE A 27 3.80 5.31 9.31
N ARG A 28 4.48 5.79 10.36
CA ARG A 28 4.50 7.21 10.75
C ARG A 28 5.51 8.00 9.92
N GLU A 29 6.46 7.32 9.29
CA GLU A 29 7.46 7.91 8.42
C GLU A 29 7.04 7.82 6.94
N LYS A 30 7.76 8.56 6.09
CA LYS A 30 7.53 8.54 4.65
C LYS A 30 8.07 7.24 4.05
N ILE A 31 7.18 6.29 3.78
CA ILE A 31 7.53 5.06 3.07
C ILE A 31 7.62 5.33 1.55
N PRO A 32 8.70 4.92 0.87
CA PRO A 32 8.81 5.06 -0.58
C PRO A 32 7.69 4.35 -1.35
N LEU A 33 7.21 4.98 -2.42
CA LEU A 33 6.16 4.43 -3.28
C LEU A 33 6.46 3.01 -3.81
N PRO A 34 7.69 2.66 -4.24
CA PRO A 34 8.00 1.30 -4.69
C PRO A 34 7.76 0.23 -3.61
N VAL A 35 8.08 0.54 -2.35
CA VAL A 35 7.86 -0.36 -1.21
C VAL A 35 6.36 -0.57 -0.97
N LEU A 36 5.57 0.52 -1.00
CA LEU A 36 4.12 0.45 -0.85
C LEU A 36 3.46 -0.37 -1.97
N LYS A 37 3.92 -0.23 -3.21
CA LYS A 37 3.45 -1.05 -4.34
C LYS A 37 3.75 -2.53 -4.12
N GLN A 38 4.96 -2.86 -3.71
CA GLN A 38 5.36 -4.26 -3.45
C GLN A 38 4.54 -4.87 -2.31
N LEU A 39 4.39 -4.16 -1.18
CA LEU A 39 3.53 -4.59 -0.07
C LEU A 39 2.08 -4.84 -0.51
N TYR A 40 1.52 -3.92 -1.29
CA TYR A 40 0.16 -4.07 -1.79
C TYR A 40 0.05 -5.29 -2.71
N SER A 41 0.99 -5.47 -3.64
CA SER A 41 1.02 -6.62 -4.55
C SER A 41 1.24 -7.95 -3.83
N SER A 42 1.89 -7.95 -2.67
CA SER A 42 2.07 -9.14 -1.84
C SER A 42 0.86 -9.47 -0.97
N GLY A 43 -0.24 -8.72 -1.12
CA GLY A 43 -1.47 -8.93 -0.36
C GLY A 43 -1.36 -8.47 1.10
N PHE A 44 -0.54 -7.47 1.41
CA PHE A 44 -0.41 -6.96 2.77
C PHE A 44 -1.78 -6.44 3.29
N PRO A 45 -2.35 -7.04 4.35
CA PRO A 45 -3.79 -6.94 4.66
C PRO A 45 -4.22 -5.56 5.17
N TYR A 46 -3.26 -4.76 5.63
CA TYR A 46 -3.51 -3.46 6.24
C TYR A 46 -3.33 -2.29 5.27
N LEU A 47 -3.02 -2.54 4.00
CA LEU A 47 -2.78 -1.50 3.01
C LEU A 47 -3.81 -1.57 1.89
N GLU A 48 -4.44 -0.43 1.62
CA GLU A 48 -5.44 -0.27 0.57
C GLU A 48 -5.08 0.88 -0.35
N LEU A 49 -5.59 0.82 -1.58
CA LEU A 49 -5.54 1.95 -2.49
C LEU A 49 -6.48 3.06 -2.01
N THR A 50 -6.06 4.31 -2.19
CA THR A 50 -6.97 5.46 -2.15
C THR A 50 -7.79 5.53 -3.44
N ASN A 51 -8.78 6.42 -3.52
CA ASN A 51 -9.51 6.67 -4.76
C ASN A 51 -8.58 7.05 -5.93
N GLU A 52 -7.49 7.80 -5.65
CA GLU A 52 -6.50 8.13 -6.67
C GLU A 52 -5.60 6.94 -7.00
N GLY A 53 -5.21 6.15 -5.99
CA GLY A 53 -4.48 4.90 -6.18
C GLY A 53 -5.25 3.92 -7.07
N ALA A 54 -6.55 3.75 -6.85
CA ALA A 54 -7.40 2.88 -7.66
C ALA A 54 -7.45 3.33 -9.13
N LYS A 55 -7.49 4.64 -9.40
CA LYS A 55 -7.51 5.16 -10.78
C LYS A 55 -6.18 4.97 -11.53
N ARG A 56 -5.05 5.02 -10.83
CA ARG A 56 -3.71 5.06 -11.45
C ARG A 56 -2.92 3.77 -11.33
N LEU A 57 -3.21 2.96 -10.32
CA LEU A 57 -2.42 1.77 -9.94
C LEU A 57 -3.26 0.49 -9.90
N ALA A 58 -4.59 0.56 -9.98
CA ALA A 58 -5.35 -0.68 -10.18
C ALA A 58 -4.84 -1.33 -11.46
N PRO A 59 -4.65 -2.67 -11.48
CA PRO A 59 -4.46 -3.36 -12.74
C PRO A 59 -5.66 -2.96 -13.59
N LYS A 60 -5.42 -2.32 -14.74
CA LYS A 60 -6.47 -2.24 -15.75
C LYS A 60 -6.90 -3.69 -15.93
N SER A 61 -8.19 -4.02 -15.74
CA SER A 61 -8.71 -5.22 -16.37
C SER A 61 -8.37 -5.04 -17.84
N GLU A 62 -7.31 -5.69 -18.30
CA GLU A 62 -7.15 -6.00 -19.70
C GLU A 62 -8.39 -6.83 -20.01
N ASN A 63 -9.34 -6.19 -20.70
CA ASN A 63 -10.38 -6.88 -21.43
C ASN A 63 -9.65 -7.85 -22.37
N ASN A 64 -9.53 -9.11 -21.96
CA ASN A 64 -9.31 -10.18 -22.89
C ASN A 64 -10.61 -10.33 -23.68
N SER A 65 -10.51 -9.83 -24.92
CA SER A 65 -11.15 -10.26 -26.17
C SER A 65 -12.51 -10.96 -26.11
#